data_AF-A0A538ET58-F1
#
_entry.id   AF-A0A538ET58-F1
#
_cell.length_a   1.000
_cell.length_b   1.000
_cell.length_c   1.000
_cell.angle_alpha   90.00
_cell.angle_beta   90.00
_cell.angle_gamma   90.00
#
_symmetry.space_group_name_H-M   'P 1'
#
loop_
_entity.id
_entity.type
_entity.pdbx_description
1 polymer ?
#
loop_
_entity_poly.entity_id
_entity_poly.type
_entity_poly.pdbx_seq_one_letter_code
_entity_poly.pdbx_strand_id
1 'polypeptide(L)'
;AAYSPRIRPGVPVSYPLAWDELDRVTPADFTVHTVPGLLGGRDPWAERMPEPQRLPADLIEEGRAIPIARVQAMHEGKRRARAARQE
;
A
#
# COMPACT_ATOMS: atom_id res chain seq x y z
N ALA A 1 -6.77 -5.80 -2.33
CA ALA A 1 -7.12 -5.69 -0.91
C ALA A 1 -5.97 -6.26 -0.07
N ALA A 2 -5.96 -6.09 1.25
CA ALA A 2 -5.09 -6.92 2.09
C ALA A 2 -5.37 -8.42 1.79
N TYR A 3 -4.33 -9.24 1.83
CA TYR A 3 -4.36 -10.68 1.53
C TYR A 3 -4.78 -11.07 0.11
N SER A 4 -5.02 -10.13 -0.81
CA SER A 4 -5.37 -10.49 -2.19
C SER A 4 -4.14 -10.97 -2.98
N PRO A 5 -4.24 -12.10 -3.71
CA PRO A 5 -3.22 -12.52 -4.66
C PRO A 5 -3.03 -11.53 -5.82
N ARG A 6 -1.82 -11.50 -6.38
CA ARG A 6 -1.48 -10.67 -7.54
C ARG A 6 -1.19 -11.56 -8.74
N ILE A 7 -1.71 -11.16 -9.90
CA ILE A 7 -1.47 -11.83 -11.19
C ILE A 7 -0.04 -11.50 -11.69
N ARG A 8 0.95 -12.14 -11.07
CA ARG A 8 2.38 -12.02 -11.35
C ARG A 8 3.04 -13.39 -11.16
N PRO A 9 4.22 -13.64 -11.75
CA PRO A 9 4.98 -14.87 -11.50
C PRO A 9 5.16 -15.13 -10.00
N GLY A 10 4.96 -16.37 -9.57
CA GLY A 10 5.00 -16.76 -8.15
C GLY A 10 3.74 -16.44 -7.34
N VAL A 11 2.73 -15.81 -7.95
CA VAL A 11 1.44 -15.46 -7.32
C VAL A 11 1.62 -14.78 -5.95
N PRO A 12 2.35 -13.64 -5.89
CA PRO A 12 2.59 -12.96 -4.63
C PRO A 12 1.28 -12.43 -4.04
N VAL A 13 1.25 -12.28 -2.72
CA VAL A 13 0.10 -11.83 -1.93
C VAL A 13 0.37 -10.43 -1.40
N SER A 14 -0.63 -9.56 -1.42
CA SER A 14 -0.59 -8.25 -0.74
C SER A 14 -0.62 -8.45 0.78
N TYR A 15 0.52 -8.79 1.36
CA TYR A 15 0.63 -9.22 2.76
C TYR A 15 0.88 -8.03 3.72
N PRO A 16 0.09 -7.89 4.79
CA PRO A 16 0.30 -6.88 5.83
C PRO A 16 1.51 -7.18 6.72
N LEU A 17 2.34 -6.17 6.97
CA LEU A 17 3.59 -6.29 7.74
C LEU A 17 3.65 -5.23 8.85
N ALA A 18 4.41 -5.50 9.92
CA ALA A 18 4.77 -4.45 10.86
C ALA A 18 5.95 -3.61 10.32
N TRP A 19 6.06 -2.40 10.86
CA TRP A 19 7.07 -1.42 10.46
C TRP A 19 8.50 -1.89 10.72
N ASP A 20 8.74 -2.66 11.78
CA ASP A 20 10.05 -3.21 12.15
C ASP A 20 10.50 -4.37 11.25
N GLU A 21 9.59 -4.95 10.46
CA GLU A 21 9.87 -6.02 9.51
C GLU A 21 10.25 -5.48 8.11
N LEU A 22 9.95 -4.22 7.82
CA LEU A 22 9.96 -3.65 6.45
C LEU A 22 11.33 -3.77 5.76
N ASP A 23 12.42 -3.53 6.49
CA ASP A 23 13.77 -3.52 5.91
C ASP A 23 14.35 -4.92 5.65
N ARG A 24 13.63 -5.98 6.06
CA ARG A 24 14.14 -7.36 6.05
C ARG A 24 13.46 -8.27 5.05
N VAL A 25 12.47 -7.76 4.32
CA VAL A 25 11.60 -8.57 3.47
C VAL A 25 11.45 -7.95 2.09
N THR A 26 11.12 -8.81 1.13
CA THR A 26 10.77 -8.44 -0.23
C THR A 26 9.35 -8.91 -0.55
N PRO A 27 8.66 -8.29 -1.52
CA PRO A 27 7.33 -8.77 -1.92
C PRO A 27 7.28 -10.23 -2.39
N ALA A 28 8.41 -10.80 -2.83
CA ALA A 28 8.50 -12.18 -3.30
C ALA A 28 8.42 -13.22 -2.16
N ASP A 29 8.66 -12.80 -0.92
CA ASP A 29 8.61 -13.69 0.26
C ASP A 29 7.17 -14.09 0.61
N PHE A 30 6.18 -13.32 0.14
CA PHE A 30 4.77 -13.49 0.44
C PHE A 30 4.01 -14.00 -0.80
N THR A 31 3.72 -15.29 -0.82
CA THR A 31 3.00 -15.97 -1.90
C THR A 31 1.83 -16.75 -1.34
N VAL A 32 0.95 -17.24 -2.23
CA VAL A 32 -0.13 -18.15 -1.85
C VAL A 32 0.37 -19.44 -1.16
N HIS A 33 1.65 -19.80 -1.34
CA HIS A 33 2.26 -20.97 -0.73
C HIS A 33 2.91 -20.67 0.64
N THR A 34 3.41 -19.45 0.86
CA THR A 34 4.12 -19.08 2.10
C THR A 34 3.21 -18.44 3.14
N VAL A 35 2.25 -17.60 2.71
CA VAL A 35 1.38 -16.83 3.61
C VAL A 35 0.59 -17.67 4.61
N PRO A 36 -0.02 -18.83 4.25
CA PRO A 36 -0.76 -19.63 5.22
C PRO A 36 0.09 -20.07 6.43
N GLY A 37 1.37 -20.40 6.20
CA GLY A 37 2.31 -20.75 7.27
C GLY A 37 2.71 -19.56 8.15
N LEU A 38 2.79 -18.36 7.56
CA LEU A 38 3.13 -17.13 8.28
C LEU A 38 1.99 -16.63 9.18
N LEU A 39 0.73 -16.79 8.75
CA LEU A 39 -0.43 -16.33 9.52
C LEU A 39 -0.60 -17.14 10.81
N GLY A 40 -0.34 -18.44 10.77
CA GLY A 40 -0.48 -19.31 11.95
C GLY A 40 -1.86 -19.23 12.61
N GLY A 41 -2.91 -18.94 11.83
CA GLY A 41 -4.29 -18.77 12.33
C GLY A 41 -4.63 -17.39 12.93
N ARG A 42 -3.70 -16.43 12.91
CA ARG A 42 -3.93 -15.06 13.38
C ARG A 42 -4.36 -14.11 12.26
N ASP A 43 -4.83 -12.93 12.65
CA ASP A 43 -5.04 -11.80 11.74
C ASP A 43 -4.20 -10.59 12.20
N PRO A 44 -2.89 -10.57 11.88
CA PRO A 44 -2.00 -9.49 12.28
C PRO A 44 -2.39 -8.12 11.72
N TRP A 45 -3.25 -8.06 10.70
CA TRP A 45 -3.72 -6.80 10.15
C TRP A 45 -4.80 -6.19 11.03
N ALA A 46 -5.81 -6.99 11.40
CA ALA A 46 -6.84 -6.56 12.35
C ALA A 46 -6.24 -6.27 13.73
N GLU A 47 -5.32 -7.10 14.21
CA GLU A 47 -4.67 -6.95 15.53
C GLU A 47 -3.82 -5.67 15.65
N ARG A 48 -3.24 -5.20 14.55
CA ARG A 48 -2.34 -4.03 14.52
C ARG A 48 -3.02 -2.76 14.01
N MET A 49 -4.28 -2.83 13.56
CA MET A 49 -4.98 -1.68 13.01
C MET A 49 -5.27 -0.67 14.12
N PRO A 50 -4.87 0.61 13.97
CA PRO A 50 -5.23 1.63 14.95
C PRO A 50 -6.73 1.90 14.90
N GLU A 51 -7.26 2.42 16.01
CA GLU A 51 -8.63 2.95 16.06
C GLU A 51 -8.85 4.02 14.98
N PRO A 52 -10.08 4.21 14.49
CA PRO A 52 -10.41 5.26 13.54
C PRO A 52 -9.93 6.64 14.01
N GLN A 53 -9.17 7.33 13.15
CA GLN A 53 -8.55 8.62 13.47
C GLN A 53 -9.31 9.76 12.80
N ARG A 54 -9.42 10.89 13.50
CA ARG A 54 -9.88 12.15 12.90
C ARG A 54 -8.70 12.90 12.32
N LEU A 55 -8.89 13.47 11.14
CA LEU A 55 -7.88 14.34 10.54
C LEU A 55 -7.84 15.69 11.29
N PRO A 56 -6.65 16.18 11.67
CA PRO A 56 -6.49 17.53 12.22
C PRO A 56 -7.00 18.60 11.26
N ALA A 57 -7.61 19.67 11.80
CA ALA A 57 -8.22 20.72 10.99
C ALA A 57 -7.17 21.52 10.20
N ASP A 58 -6.01 21.77 10.80
CA ASP A 58 -4.86 22.41 10.17
C ASP A 58 -4.34 21.61 8.96
N LEU A 59 -4.26 20.28 9.06
CA LEU A 59 -3.90 19.42 7.94
C LEU A 59 -4.91 19.52 6.77
N ILE A 60 -6.20 19.66 7.08
CA ILE A 60 -7.25 19.84 6.07
C ILE A 60 -7.09 21.21 5.39
N GLU A 61 -6.85 22.28 6.15
CA GLU A 61 -6.64 23.61 5.57
C GLU A 61 -5.36 23.69 4.73
N GLU A 62 -4.26 23.02 5.14
CA GLU A 62 -3.05 22.91 4.32
C GLU A 62 -3.36 22.25 2.98
N GLY A 63 -4.12 21.15 2.98
CA GLY A 63 -4.55 20.46 1.77
C GLY A 63 -5.37 21.35 0.82
N ARG A 64 -6.22 22.23 1.36
CA ARG A 64 -7.02 23.19 0.57
C ARG A 64 -6.19 24.30 -0.05
N ALA A 65 -5.08 24.67 0.58
CA ALA A 65 -4.16 25.68 0.06
C ALA A 65 -3.29 25.17 -1.10
N ILE A 66 -3.22 23.85 -1.34
CA ILE A 66 -2.45 23.28 -2.46
C ILE A 66 -3.04 23.77 -3.80
N PRO A 67 -2.27 24.48 -4.64
CA PRO A 67 -2.79 24.99 -5.91
C PRO A 67 -3.28 23.87 -6.82
N ILE A 68 -4.49 24.00 -7.37
CA ILE A 68 -5.08 23.00 -8.27
C ILE A 68 -4.17 22.71 -9.46
N ALA A 69 -3.50 23.72 -10.02
CA ALA A 69 -2.54 23.55 -11.11
C ALA A 69 -1.38 22.59 -10.76
N ARG A 70 -0.88 22.62 -9.52
CA ARG A 70 0.15 21.68 -9.03
C ARG A 70 -0.39 20.25 -8.98
N VAL A 71 -1.63 20.08 -8.53
CA VAL A 71 -2.31 18.78 -8.49
C VAL A 71 -2.54 18.24 -9.90
N GLN A 72 -2.97 19.09 -10.84
CA GLN A 72 -3.15 18.71 -12.25
C GLN A 72 -1.82 18.30 -12.90
N ALA A 73 -0.75 19.07 -12.70
CA ALA A 73 0.58 18.74 -13.19
C ALA A 73 1.10 17.41 -12.61
N MET A 74 0.88 17.14 -11.32
CA MET A 74 1.18 15.85 -10.70
C MET A 74 0.38 14.72 -11.37
N HIS A 75 -0.91 14.90 -11.61
CA HIS A 75 -1.74 13.89 -12.29
C HIS A 75 -1.28 13.63 -13.72
N GLU A 76 -0.91 14.67 -14.48
CA GLU A 76 -0.31 14.55 -15.80
C GLU A 76 1.01 13.76 -15.77
N GLY A 77 1.90 14.06 -14.83
CA GLY A 77 3.14 13.32 -14.63
C GLY A 77 2.88 11.83 -14.35
N LYS A 78 1.93 11.53 -13.45
CA LYS A 78 1.50 10.15 -13.17
C LYS A 78 0.92 9.45 -14.40
N ARG A 79 0.18 10.15 -15.27
CA ARG A 79 -0.34 9.59 -16.53
C ARG A 79 0.79 9.21 -17.48
N ARG A 80 1.77 10.11 -17.70
CA ARG A 80 2.94 9.84 -18.56
C ARG A 80 3.74 8.63 -18.05
N ALA A 81 4.03 8.58 -16.75
CA ALA A 81 4.78 7.47 -16.15
C ALA A 81 4.04 6.12 -16.25
N ARG A 82 2.71 6.12 -16.27
CA ARG A 82 1.93 4.89 -16.49
C ARG A 82 2.00 4.42 -17.94
N ALA A 83 1.90 5.33 -18.91
CA ALA A 83 2.01 4.99 -20.33
C ALA A 83 3.36 4.33 -20.64
N ALA A 84 4.45 4.93 -20.16
CA ALA A 84 5.81 4.41 -20.36
C ALA A 84 6.10 3.05 -19.67
N ARG A 85 5.24 2.58 -18.76
CA ARG A 85 5.36 1.25 -18.12
C ARG A 85 4.50 0.18 -18.82
N GLN A 86 3.65 0.58 -19.75
CA GLN A 86 2.78 -0.32 -20.52
C GLN A 86 3.30 -0.53 -21.94
N GLU A 87 4.17 0.35 -22.43
CA GLU A 87 5.15 0.07 -23.49
C GLU A 87 6.23 -0.91 -22.98
#